data_AF-A0A1H6BJC7-F1
#
_entry.id   AF-A0A1H6BJC7-F1
#
_cell.length_a   1.000
_cell.length_b   1.000
_cell.length_c   1.000
_cell.angle_alpha   90.00
_cell.angle_beta   90.00
_cell.angle_gamma   90.00
#
_symmetry.space_group_name_H-M   'P 1'
#
loop_
_entity.id
_entity.type
_entity.pdbx_description
1 polymer ?
#
loop_
_entity_poly.entity_id
_entity_poly.type
_entity_poly.pdbx_seq_one_letter_code
_entity_poly.pdbx_strand_id
1 'polypeptide(L)'
;MAATLGVVGHSLLHQVLVSDLVLPLALAESTGTQSLTGHGIRLNGGTWLRADLLVCRDEQAAGGRRYVEGAPLLAVEVVSPASRGRDLGAKKDAYQRFGVPHYWVVDPTGAELRVHVYELADGGYAERAVVVPGDRRQLTEPFRLELAPASIFDRTSRWAGRRRGRNMEYIGPDLPSCEEPILVDAFGHRWPTGAEKVELEDGCPIFYGEWDERDVAIAERTYPGRVVRLDQPPGEPGTITILPGPEPAARPAGG
;
A
#
# COMPACT_ATOMS: atom_id res chain seq x y z
N MET A 1 -15.42 -32.20 -20.38
CA MET A 1 -15.72 -32.02 -18.95
C MET A 1 -14.92 -30.81 -18.48
N ALA A 2 -15.59 -29.69 -18.22
CA ALA A 2 -14.96 -28.44 -17.82
C ALA A 2 -14.41 -28.57 -16.39
N ALA A 3 -13.11 -28.36 -16.23
CA ALA A 3 -12.48 -28.28 -14.92
C ALA A 3 -12.89 -26.96 -14.27
N THR A 4 -13.58 -27.03 -13.14
CA THR A 4 -13.88 -25.88 -12.28
C THR A 4 -12.56 -25.32 -11.76
N LEU A 5 -12.10 -24.21 -12.34
CA LEU A 5 -10.95 -23.44 -11.87
C LEU A 5 -11.20 -23.00 -10.42
N GLY A 6 -10.35 -23.46 -9.50
CA GLY A 6 -10.40 -23.03 -8.11
C GLY A 6 -10.08 -21.53 -8.03
N VAL A 7 -10.97 -20.76 -7.42
CA VAL A 7 -10.79 -19.33 -7.15
C VAL A 7 -9.54 -19.16 -6.27
N VAL A 8 -8.50 -18.54 -6.83
CA VAL A 8 -7.33 -18.12 -6.05
C VAL A 8 -7.79 -16.99 -5.13
N GLY A 9 -7.62 -17.14 -3.81
CA GLY A 9 -7.96 -16.07 -2.87
C GLY A 9 -7.19 -14.78 -3.16
N HIS A 10 -7.83 -13.63 -3.02
CA HIS A 10 -7.30 -12.32 -3.41
C HIS A 10 -5.89 -12.01 -2.85
N SER A 11 -5.59 -12.42 -1.61
CA SER A 11 -4.26 -12.29 -0.99
C SER A 11 -3.15 -13.09 -1.72
N LEU A 12 -3.45 -14.29 -2.25
CA LEU A 12 -2.47 -15.09 -2.98
C LEU A 12 -2.26 -14.55 -4.39
N LEU A 13 -3.33 -14.15 -5.08
CA LEU A 13 -3.25 -13.52 -6.39
C LEU A 13 -2.40 -12.23 -6.31
N HIS A 14 -2.66 -11.39 -5.31
CA HIS A 14 -1.86 -10.20 -5.02
C HIS A 14 -0.36 -10.52 -4.92
N GLN A 15 0.04 -11.48 -4.08
CA GLN A 15 1.45 -11.82 -3.90
C GLN A 15 2.11 -12.39 -5.17
N VAL A 16 1.35 -13.13 -6.00
CA VAL A 16 1.84 -13.62 -7.29
C VAL A 16 2.08 -12.46 -8.25
N LEU A 17 1.13 -11.53 -8.37
CA LEU A 17 1.25 -10.37 -9.25
C LEU A 17 2.41 -9.44 -8.84
N VAL A 18 2.62 -9.23 -7.53
CA VAL A 18 3.79 -8.51 -7.02
C VAL A 18 5.08 -9.24 -7.43
N SER A 19 5.13 -10.56 -7.23
CA SER A 19 6.31 -11.37 -7.56
C SER A 19 6.65 -11.38 -9.05
N ASP A 20 5.64 -11.40 -9.91
CA ASP A 20 5.79 -11.38 -11.37
C ASP A 20 6.42 -10.06 -11.87
N LEU A 21 6.28 -8.96 -11.11
CA LEU A 21 6.92 -7.67 -11.41
C LEU A 21 8.36 -7.53 -10.92
N VAL A 22 8.78 -8.30 -9.91
CA VAL A 22 10.12 -8.16 -9.30
C VAL A 22 11.23 -8.34 -10.34
N LEU A 23 11.19 -9.44 -11.11
CA LEU A 23 12.26 -9.75 -12.05
C LEU A 23 12.33 -8.76 -13.23
N PRO A 24 11.21 -8.41 -13.91
CA PRO A 24 11.24 -7.40 -14.96
C PRO A 24 11.79 -6.05 -14.50
N LEU A 25 11.42 -5.60 -13.30
CA LEU A 25 11.91 -4.33 -12.76
C LEU A 25 13.39 -4.41 -12.38
N ALA A 26 13.81 -5.46 -11.67
CA ALA A 26 15.20 -5.69 -11.31
C ALA A 26 16.15 -5.78 -12.53
N LEU A 27 15.66 -6.29 -13.67
CA LEU A 27 16.44 -6.35 -14.91
C LEU A 27 16.47 -5.01 -15.66
N ALA A 28 15.49 -4.14 -15.45
CA ALA A 28 15.38 -2.85 -16.13
C ALA A 28 16.01 -1.69 -15.32
N GLU A 29 16.22 -1.88 -14.02
CA GLU A 29 16.86 -0.92 -13.12
C GLU A 29 18.21 -0.40 -13.64
N SER A 30 18.43 0.90 -13.41
CA SER A 30 19.71 1.56 -13.67
C SER A 30 20.69 1.35 -12.51
N THR A 31 21.99 1.55 -12.76
CA THR A 31 23.00 1.56 -11.69
C THR A 31 22.65 2.62 -10.64
N GLY A 32 22.71 2.26 -9.35
CA GLY A 32 22.39 3.17 -8.23
C GLY A 32 20.91 3.15 -7.81
N THR A 33 20.11 2.22 -8.37
CA THR A 33 18.70 2.01 -8.00
C THR A 33 18.45 0.56 -7.63
N GLN A 34 17.42 0.33 -6.81
CA GLN A 34 17.00 -1.00 -6.39
C GLN A 34 15.47 -1.11 -6.27
N SER A 35 14.90 -2.26 -6.61
CA SER A 35 13.51 -2.61 -6.27
C SER A 35 13.39 -3.25 -4.89
N LEU A 36 12.33 -2.87 -4.18
CA LEU A 36 11.98 -3.39 -2.87
C LEU A 36 10.48 -3.74 -2.81
N THR A 37 10.14 -4.86 -2.18
CA THR A 37 8.74 -5.32 -2.05
C THR A 37 8.21 -5.11 -0.64
N GLY A 38 6.98 -4.63 -0.51
CA GLY A 38 6.29 -4.49 0.78
C GLY A 38 6.96 -3.53 1.76
N HIS A 39 7.73 -2.57 1.26
CA HIS A 39 8.48 -1.60 2.06
C HIS A 39 7.68 -0.32 2.31
N GLY A 40 7.96 0.29 3.46
CA GLY A 40 7.50 1.63 3.77
C GLY A 40 8.21 2.72 3.00
N ILE A 41 7.54 3.85 2.82
CA ILE A 41 8.09 5.06 2.25
C ILE A 41 7.84 6.15 3.29
N ARG A 42 8.90 6.62 3.95
CA ARG A 42 8.82 7.73 4.89
C ARG A 42 8.86 9.04 4.10
N LEU A 43 7.75 9.74 4.12
CA LEU A 43 7.54 11.03 3.46
C LEU A 43 7.52 12.14 4.50
N ASN A 44 7.58 13.39 4.04
CA ASN A 44 7.51 14.54 4.94
C ASN A 44 6.14 14.67 5.61
N GLY A 45 6.04 15.52 6.65
CA GLY A 45 4.77 15.79 7.32
C GLY A 45 4.21 14.63 8.15
N GLY A 46 5.06 13.67 8.55
CA GLY A 46 4.62 12.50 9.32
C GLY A 46 3.84 11.47 8.50
N THR A 47 3.91 11.54 7.17
CA THR A 47 3.30 10.55 6.29
C THR A 47 4.27 9.38 6.04
N TRP A 48 3.74 8.17 6.14
CA TRP A 48 4.38 6.94 5.75
C TRP A 48 3.40 6.07 4.96
N LEU A 49 3.75 5.75 3.73
CA LEU A 49 2.94 4.92 2.84
C LEU A 49 3.63 3.60 2.59
N ARG A 50 2.88 2.51 2.44
CA ARG A 50 3.47 1.21 2.15
C ARG A 50 3.23 0.86 0.69
N ALA A 51 4.28 0.76 -0.11
CA ALA A 51 4.15 0.27 -1.47
C ALA A 51 4.22 -1.26 -1.50
N ASP A 52 3.47 -1.89 -2.41
CA ASP A 52 3.58 -3.34 -2.63
C ASP A 52 4.90 -3.66 -3.32
N LEU A 53 5.31 -2.78 -4.24
CA LEU A 53 6.64 -2.74 -4.81
C LEU A 53 7.04 -1.28 -5.04
N LEU A 54 8.31 -0.95 -4.83
CA LEU A 54 8.87 0.34 -5.17
C LEU A 54 10.23 0.20 -5.85
N VAL A 55 10.65 1.22 -6.60
CA VAL A 55 12.04 1.41 -7.03
C VAL A 55 12.55 2.70 -6.43
N CYS A 56 13.67 2.65 -5.72
CA CYS A 56 14.32 3.81 -5.10
C CYS A 56 15.80 3.88 -5.47
N ARG A 57 16.42 5.03 -5.21
CA ARG A 57 17.88 5.17 -5.23
C ARG A 57 18.47 4.43 -4.03
N ASP A 58 19.70 3.93 -4.17
CA ASP A 58 20.36 3.15 -3.11
C ASP A 58 20.52 3.93 -1.80
N GLU A 59 20.77 5.24 -1.89
CA GLU A 59 20.89 6.15 -0.75
C GLU A 59 19.59 6.30 0.06
N GLN A 60 18.43 6.04 -0.56
CA GLN A 60 17.13 6.13 0.11
C GLN A 60 16.87 4.92 1.01
N ALA A 61 17.56 3.79 0.81
CA ALA A 61 17.41 2.57 1.61
C ALA A 61 18.12 2.65 2.99
N ALA A 62 18.34 3.86 3.51
CA ALA A 62 19.03 4.12 4.77
C ALA A 62 18.29 3.54 6.01
N GLY A 63 16.97 3.37 5.94
CA GLY A 63 16.13 2.78 7.02
C GLY A 63 16.26 1.26 7.19
N GLY A 64 17.17 0.61 6.45
CA GLY A 64 17.32 -0.84 6.40
C GLY A 64 16.10 -1.52 5.76
N ARG A 65 15.78 -2.76 6.16
CA ARG A 65 14.74 -3.60 5.52
C ARG A 65 13.28 -3.16 5.80
N ARG A 66 13.04 -1.94 6.31
CA ARG A 66 11.71 -1.52 6.80
C ARG A 66 11.10 -0.40 5.99
N TYR A 67 11.88 0.62 5.66
CA TYR A 67 11.39 1.77 4.90
C TYR A 67 12.51 2.47 4.14
N VAL A 68 12.11 3.21 3.12
CA VAL A 68 12.97 4.14 2.37
C VAL A 68 12.65 5.59 2.76
N GLU A 69 13.64 6.46 2.57
CA GLU A 69 13.53 7.89 2.84
C GLU A 69 13.15 8.68 1.58
N GLY A 70 12.14 9.53 1.70
CA GLY A 70 11.68 10.40 0.62
C GLY A 70 10.93 9.66 -0.50
N ALA A 71 10.53 10.41 -1.52
CA ALA A 71 9.79 9.89 -2.66
C ALA A 71 10.63 8.87 -3.45
N PRO A 72 10.18 7.61 -3.64
CA PRO A 72 10.84 6.68 -4.54
C PRO A 72 10.73 7.16 -6.00
N LEU A 73 11.51 6.55 -6.89
CA LEU A 73 11.40 6.79 -8.33
C LEU A 73 10.09 6.24 -8.87
N LEU A 74 9.70 5.05 -8.40
CA LEU A 74 8.46 4.37 -8.78
C LEU A 74 7.81 3.78 -7.53
N ALA A 75 6.50 3.98 -7.38
CA ALA A 75 5.65 3.21 -6.48
C ALA A 75 4.66 2.38 -7.30
N VAL A 76 4.48 1.11 -6.94
CA VAL A 76 3.55 0.17 -7.57
C VAL A 76 2.60 -0.39 -6.53
N GLU A 77 1.31 -0.32 -6.82
CA GLU A 77 0.26 -0.99 -6.05
C GLU A 77 -0.38 -2.09 -6.89
N VAL A 78 -0.64 -3.23 -6.24
CA VAL A 78 -1.45 -4.30 -6.81
C VAL A 78 -2.76 -4.29 -6.06
N VAL A 79 -3.81 -3.76 -6.68
CA VAL A 79 -5.06 -3.54 -5.94
C VAL A 79 -5.77 -4.86 -5.68
N SER A 80 -6.41 -4.94 -4.53
CA SER A 80 -7.45 -5.92 -4.24
C SER A 80 -8.82 -5.25 -4.33
N PRO A 81 -9.94 -6.01 -4.30
CA PRO A 81 -11.27 -5.41 -4.18
C PRO A 81 -11.37 -4.39 -3.03
N ALA A 82 -10.66 -4.64 -1.91
CA ALA A 82 -10.59 -3.79 -0.73
C ALA A 82 -9.88 -2.46 -0.96
N SER A 83 -8.75 -2.49 -1.68
CA SER A 83 -7.83 -1.35 -1.77
C SER A 83 -8.05 -0.51 -3.02
N ARG A 84 -8.76 -1.03 -4.02
CA ARG A 84 -8.93 -0.42 -5.34
C ARG A 84 -9.35 1.05 -5.29
N GLY A 85 -10.39 1.38 -4.51
CA GLY A 85 -10.88 2.75 -4.43
C GLY A 85 -9.85 3.73 -3.86
N ARG A 86 -8.98 3.24 -2.97
CA ARG A 86 -7.95 4.04 -2.32
C ARG A 86 -6.69 4.15 -3.16
N ASP A 87 -6.23 3.05 -3.76
CA ASP A 87 -5.06 3.03 -4.65
C ASP A 87 -5.30 3.87 -5.90
N LEU A 88 -6.50 3.84 -6.48
CA LEU A 88 -6.87 4.72 -7.60
C LEU A 88 -7.29 6.13 -7.17
N GLY A 89 -7.39 6.40 -5.86
CA GLY A 89 -7.88 7.64 -5.27
C GLY A 89 -6.88 8.24 -4.26
N ALA A 90 -7.21 8.15 -2.96
CA ALA A 90 -6.47 8.87 -1.91
C ALA A 90 -4.96 8.57 -1.89
N LYS A 91 -4.53 7.34 -2.18
CA LYS A 91 -3.12 6.98 -2.18
C LYS A 91 -2.38 7.52 -3.40
N LYS A 92 -3.02 7.49 -4.57
CA LYS A 92 -2.55 8.19 -5.76
C LYS A 92 -2.38 9.69 -5.47
N ASP A 93 -3.37 10.32 -4.83
CA ASP A 93 -3.31 11.74 -4.45
C ASP A 93 -2.17 12.02 -3.45
N ALA A 94 -1.94 11.11 -2.49
CA ALA A 94 -0.84 11.22 -1.55
C ALA A 94 0.52 11.09 -2.25
N TYR A 95 0.72 10.09 -3.12
CA TYR A 95 1.96 9.95 -3.89
C TYR A 95 2.22 11.17 -4.81
N GLN A 96 1.16 11.71 -5.42
CA GLN A 96 1.22 12.95 -6.20
C GLN A 96 1.68 14.13 -5.32
N ARG A 97 1.05 14.31 -4.16
CA ARG A 97 1.34 15.39 -3.21
C ARG A 97 2.79 15.35 -2.73
N PHE A 98 3.34 14.15 -2.51
CA PHE A 98 4.70 13.96 -2.05
C PHE A 98 5.74 13.83 -3.18
N GLY A 99 5.33 14.01 -4.44
CA GLY A 99 6.26 14.14 -5.55
C GLY A 99 6.86 12.83 -6.05
N VAL A 100 6.17 11.70 -5.88
CA VAL A 100 6.63 10.42 -6.47
C VAL A 100 6.50 10.50 -7.99
N PRO A 101 7.59 10.41 -8.79
CA PRO A 101 7.54 10.71 -10.22
C PRO A 101 6.70 9.71 -11.02
N HIS A 102 6.74 8.43 -10.66
CA HIS A 102 6.02 7.37 -11.37
C HIS A 102 5.16 6.57 -10.40
N TYR A 103 3.91 6.33 -10.79
CA TYR A 103 2.96 5.57 -9.99
C TYR A 103 2.22 4.57 -10.87
N TRP A 104 2.34 3.28 -10.58
CA TRP A 104 1.65 2.23 -11.34
C TRP A 104 0.63 1.51 -10.47
N VAL A 105 -0.51 1.18 -11.08
CA VAL A 105 -1.58 0.42 -10.43
C VAL A 105 -1.91 -0.80 -11.28
N VAL A 106 -1.68 -1.99 -10.73
CA VAL A 106 -2.10 -3.25 -11.32
C VAL A 106 -3.49 -3.58 -10.78
N ASP A 107 -4.49 -3.55 -11.65
CA ASP A 107 -5.90 -3.79 -11.33
C ASP A 107 -6.39 -5.12 -11.93
N PRO A 108 -6.44 -6.21 -11.14
CA PRO A 108 -7.00 -7.50 -11.56
C PRO A 108 -8.51 -7.61 -11.30
N THR A 109 -9.19 -6.57 -10.81
CA THR A 109 -10.58 -6.66 -10.31
C THR A 109 -11.65 -6.54 -11.41
N GLY A 110 -11.28 -6.01 -12.57
CA GLY A 110 -12.16 -5.90 -13.73
C GLY A 110 -12.31 -7.22 -14.51
N ALA A 111 -12.99 -7.16 -15.65
CA ALA A 111 -13.13 -8.31 -16.56
C ALA A 111 -11.79 -8.85 -17.10
N GLU A 112 -10.77 -8.01 -17.10
CA GLU A 112 -9.38 -8.33 -17.45
C GLU A 112 -8.45 -7.50 -16.57
N LEU A 113 -7.21 -7.98 -16.40
CA LEU A 113 -6.15 -7.27 -15.71
C LEU A 113 -5.79 -5.98 -16.46
N ARG A 114 -5.59 -4.89 -15.74
CA ARG A 114 -5.12 -3.61 -16.29
C ARG A 114 -3.90 -3.13 -15.54
N VAL A 115 -2.96 -2.52 -16.25
CA VAL A 115 -1.87 -1.77 -15.62
C VAL A 115 -2.03 -0.30 -15.98
N HIS A 116 -2.39 0.50 -14.99
CA HIS A 116 -2.43 1.96 -15.10
C HIS A 116 -1.04 2.52 -14.85
N VAL A 117 -0.55 3.36 -15.77
CA VAL A 117 0.78 3.97 -15.72
C VAL A 117 0.61 5.48 -15.59
N TYR A 118 0.90 6.02 -14.42
CA TYR A 118 0.86 7.45 -14.13
C TYR A 118 2.26 8.04 -14.05
N GLU A 119 2.40 9.27 -14.56
CA GLU A 119 3.61 10.10 -14.45
C GLU A 119 3.26 11.47 -13.89
N LEU A 120 4.07 11.95 -12.95
CA LEU A 120 3.91 13.27 -12.36
C LEU A 120 4.39 14.33 -13.36
N ALA A 121 3.50 15.24 -13.75
CA ALA A 121 3.79 16.37 -14.61
C ALA A 121 3.05 17.61 -14.10
N ASP A 122 3.75 18.74 -14.01
CA ASP A 122 3.15 20.03 -13.61
C ASP A 122 2.36 20.00 -12.28
N GLY A 123 2.81 19.17 -11.32
CA GLY A 123 2.19 19.01 -10.01
C GLY A 123 1.00 18.05 -9.96
N GLY A 124 0.65 17.39 -11.07
CA GLY A 124 -0.43 16.42 -11.16
C GLY A 124 -0.05 15.12 -11.87
N TYR A 125 -0.70 14.01 -11.54
CA TYR A 125 -0.51 12.76 -12.26
C TYR A 125 -1.28 12.74 -13.58
N ALA A 126 -0.57 12.52 -14.68
CA ALA A 126 -1.15 12.19 -15.98
C ALA A 126 -1.13 10.67 -16.19
N GLU A 127 -2.26 10.08 -16.58
CA GLU A 127 -2.30 8.68 -17.03
C GLU A 127 -1.69 8.59 -18.43
N ARG A 128 -0.51 7.98 -18.53
CA ARG A 128 0.23 7.85 -19.79
C ARG A 128 -0.17 6.63 -20.60
N ALA A 129 -0.61 5.59 -19.90
CA ALA A 129 -1.08 4.36 -20.51
C ALA A 129 -2.00 3.60 -19.55
N VAL A 130 -2.94 2.88 -20.15
CA VAL A 130 -3.58 1.71 -19.55
C VAL A 130 -3.20 0.54 -20.45
N VAL A 131 -2.50 -0.45 -19.88
CA VAL A 131 -1.96 -1.58 -20.64
C VAL A 131 -2.72 -2.84 -20.24
N VAL A 132 -3.32 -3.53 -21.22
CA VAL A 132 -4.10 -4.75 -21.00
C VAL A 132 -3.41 -5.99 -21.60
N PRO A 133 -3.83 -7.23 -21.26
CA PRO A 133 -3.31 -8.43 -21.91
C PRO A 133 -3.43 -8.34 -23.44
N GLY A 134 -2.30 -8.56 -24.14
CA GLY A 134 -2.19 -8.43 -25.59
C GLY A 134 -1.47 -7.16 -26.04
N ASP A 135 -1.42 -6.13 -25.20
CA ASP A 135 -0.65 -4.92 -25.46
C ASP A 135 0.84 -5.08 -25.15
N ARG A 136 1.64 -4.21 -25.76
CA ARG A 136 3.03 -3.96 -25.40
C ARG A 136 3.27 -2.47 -25.36
N ARG A 137 3.83 -1.97 -24.27
CA ARG A 137 4.16 -0.56 -24.10
C ARG A 137 5.63 -0.39 -23.72
N GLN A 138 6.37 0.35 -24.53
CA GLN A 138 7.72 0.77 -24.15
C GLN A 138 7.63 1.97 -23.23
N LEU A 139 8.18 1.83 -22.03
CA LEU A 139 8.38 2.88 -21.05
C LEU A 139 9.86 3.26 -21.07
N THR A 140 10.15 4.55 -21.00
CA THR A 140 11.54 5.06 -20.98
C THR A 140 11.96 5.60 -19.62
N GLU A 141 11.00 5.93 -18.78
CA GLU A 141 11.19 6.46 -17.43
C GLU A 141 10.41 5.60 -16.42
N PRO A 142 10.92 5.40 -15.19
CA PRO A 142 12.24 5.86 -14.70
C PRO A 142 13.41 5.07 -15.31
N PHE A 143 13.12 4.03 -16.08
CA PHE A 143 14.07 3.25 -16.86
C PHE A 143 13.36 2.61 -18.05
N ARG A 144 14.16 2.07 -18.98
CA ARG A 144 13.61 1.40 -20.16
C ARG A 144 13.03 0.04 -19.81
N LEU A 145 11.71 -0.10 -19.87
CA LEU A 145 11.00 -1.36 -19.67
C LEU A 145 9.92 -1.53 -20.75
N GLU A 146 9.83 -2.73 -21.32
CA GLU A 146 8.64 -3.11 -22.08
C GLU A 146 7.59 -3.70 -21.14
N LEU A 147 6.51 -2.96 -20.92
CA LEU A 147 5.36 -3.43 -20.17
C LEU A 147 4.44 -4.23 -21.11
N ALA A 148 4.45 -5.54 -20.95
CA ALA A 148 3.59 -6.48 -21.69
C ALA A 148 2.89 -7.42 -20.69
N PRO A 149 1.67 -7.09 -20.23
CA PRO A 149 1.00 -7.82 -19.14
C PRO A 149 0.86 -9.32 -19.40
N ALA A 150 0.60 -9.73 -20.65
CA ALA A 150 0.50 -11.14 -21.02
C ALA A 150 1.82 -11.91 -20.85
N SER A 151 2.97 -11.25 -20.98
CA SER A 151 4.29 -11.86 -20.76
C SER A 151 4.69 -11.85 -19.28
N ILE A 152 4.28 -10.80 -18.55
CA ILE A 152 4.67 -10.59 -17.16
C ILE A 152 3.83 -11.46 -16.22
N PHE A 153 2.51 -11.51 -16.42
CA PHE A 153 1.57 -12.16 -15.51
C PHE A 153 1.08 -13.55 -15.97
N ASP A 154 1.74 -14.16 -16.97
CA ASP A 154 1.37 -15.45 -17.59
C ASP A 154 1.27 -16.61 -16.58
N ARG A 155 2.05 -16.54 -15.49
CA ARG A 155 2.16 -17.61 -14.48
C ARG A 155 0.91 -17.79 -13.62
N THR A 156 0.00 -16.83 -13.63
CA THR A 156 -1.29 -16.89 -12.92
C THR A 156 -2.15 -18.11 -13.31
N SER A 157 -1.91 -18.68 -14.50
CA SER A 157 -2.58 -19.90 -14.98
C SER A 157 -2.10 -21.23 -14.35
N ARG A 158 -0.94 -21.25 -13.66
CA ARG A 158 -0.24 -22.52 -13.30
C ARG A 158 -0.20 -22.87 -11.80
N TRP A 159 -0.65 -22.01 -10.88
CA TRP A 159 -0.39 -22.16 -9.44
C TRP A 159 -1.61 -22.62 -8.59
N ALA A 160 -2.53 -23.41 -9.15
CA ALA A 160 -3.54 -24.11 -8.35
C ALA A 160 -2.89 -25.21 -7.46
N GLY A 161 -2.21 -24.85 -6.37
CA GLY A 161 -1.57 -25.87 -5.52
C GLY A 161 -0.80 -25.41 -4.28
N ARG A 162 -1.51 -25.36 -3.14
CA ARG A 162 -1.09 -25.59 -1.73
C ARG A 162 -0.05 -24.68 -1.03
N ARG A 163 -0.32 -24.47 0.27
CA ARG A 163 0.26 -23.53 1.25
C ARG A 163 0.90 -24.29 2.43
N ARG A 164 1.78 -23.62 3.19
CA ARG A 164 1.82 -23.68 4.68
C ARG A 164 2.42 -22.40 5.27
N GLY A 165 1.71 -21.77 6.21
CA GLY A 165 2.13 -20.54 6.92
C GLY A 165 2.80 -20.83 8.27
N ARG A 166 3.47 -19.82 8.85
CA ARG A 166 4.01 -19.83 10.22
C ARG A 166 3.58 -18.57 10.96
N ASN A 167 3.22 -18.72 12.25
CA ASN A 167 2.85 -17.66 13.19
C ASN A 167 4.07 -17.12 13.95
N MET A 168 4.00 -15.87 14.42
CA MET A 168 4.90 -15.25 15.40
C MET A 168 4.08 -14.44 16.44
N GLU A 169 4.53 -14.41 17.70
CA GLU A 169 3.93 -13.71 18.86
C GLU A 169 4.83 -12.56 19.35
N TYR A 170 4.29 -11.42 19.84
CA TYR A 170 5.05 -10.38 20.61
C TYR A 170 4.20 -9.46 21.55
N ILE A 171 4.89 -8.78 22.50
CA ILE A 171 4.46 -8.12 23.78
C ILE A 171 4.66 -6.55 23.78
N GLY A 172 4.05 -5.80 24.73
CA GLY A 172 3.80 -4.32 24.85
C GLY A 172 4.94 -3.29 25.26
N PRO A 173 5.04 -2.03 24.72
CA PRO A 173 5.06 -0.78 25.56
C PRO A 173 4.35 0.50 24.99
N ASP A 174 4.45 1.62 25.73
CA ASP A 174 3.67 2.90 25.76
C ASP A 174 3.52 3.72 24.45
N LEU A 175 2.31 4.29 24.26
CA LEU A 175 1.91 5.18 23.15
C LEU A 175 2.04 6.69 23.54
N PRO A 176 2.30 7.58 22.57
CA PRO A 176 2.23 9.04 22.78
C PRO A 176 0.79 9.50 23.06
N SER A 177 0.63 10.75 23.51
CA SER A 177 -0.67 11.31 23.90
C SER A 177 -1.69 11.28 22.73
N CYS A 178 -3.00 11.28 23.04
CA CYS A 178 -4.06 11.27 22.02
C CYS A 178 -4.08 12.52 21.12
N GLU A 179 -3.35 13.57 21.49
CA GLU A 179 -3.27 14.85 20.79
C GLU A 179 -2.06 14.93 19.84
N GLU A 180 -1.07 14.03 19.96
CA GLU A 180 0.17 14.06 19.18
C GLU A 180 0.11 13.15 17.94
N PRO A 181 0.77 13.44 16.81
CA PRO A 181 0.86 12.50 15.69
C PRO A 181 1.67 11.25 16.08
N ILE A 182 1.24 10.07 15.63
CA ILE A 182 2.02 8.85 15.86
C ILE A 182 3.17 8.82 14.85
N LEU A 183 4.42 8.85 15.33
CA LEU A 183 5.60 8.81 14.46
C LEU A 183 5.99 7.37 14.09
N VAL A 184 6.69 7.20 12.96
CA VAL A 184 7.12 5.89 12.43
C VAL A 184 7.93 5.06 13.44
N ASP A 185 8.75 5.71 14.26
CA ASP A 185 9.60 5.04 15.26
C ASP A 185 8.77 4.50 16.46
N ALA A 186 7.60 5.08 16.71
CA ALA A 186 6.64 4.59 17.71
C ALA A 186 5.66 3.55 17.12
N PHE A 187 5.44 3.56 15.81
CA PHE A 187 4.44 2.75 15.12
C PHE A 187 4.92 1.36 14.68
N GLY A 188 6.23 1.19 14.43
CA GLY A 188 6.81 0.04 13.73
C GLY A 188 6.69 -1.35 14.38
N HIS A 189 5.93 -1.51 15.48
CA HIS A 189 6.01 -2.70 16.33
C HIS A 189 4.68 -3.39 16.69
N ARG A 190 3.49 -2.96 16.21
CA ARG A 190 2.20 -3.53 16.67
C ARG A 190 1.09 -3.45 15.62
N TRP A 191 0.56 -4.60 15.21
CA TRP A 191 -0.41 -4.69 14.11
C TRP A 191 -1.63 -5.45 14.64
N PRO A 192 -2.87 -4.93 14.49
CA PRO A 192 -4.07 -5.71 14.79
C PRO A 192 -3.98 -7.04 14.05
N THR A 193 -4.26 -8.13 14.75
CA THR A 193 -4.29 -9.46 14.12
C THR A 193 -5.46 -9.47 13.14
N GLY A 194 -5.16 -9.43 11.84
CA GLY A 194 -6.17 -9.27 10.78
C GLY A 194 -5.89 -8.12 9.82
N ALA A 195 -5.02 -7.17 10.19
CA ALA A 195 -4.58 -6.12 9.27
C ALA A 195 -3.77 -6.73 8.11
N GLU A 196 -4.29 -6.62 6.89
CA GLU A 196 -3.60 -7.02 5.66
C GLU A 196 -2.43 -6.08 5.37
N LYS A 197 -2.67 -4.79 5.58
CA LYS A 197 -1.74 -3.68 5.35
C LYS A 197 -1.98 -2.62 6.41
N VAL A 198 -0.95 -1.85 6.70
CA VAL A 198 -1.03 -0.71 7.61
C VAL A 198 -0.28 0.43 6.96
N GLU A 199 -0.78 1.65 7.11
CA GLU A 199 -0.17 2.91 6.67
C GLU A 199 -0.34 3.99 7.73
N LEU A 200 0.37 5.11 7.57
CA LEU A 200 0.27 6.27 8.44
C LEU A 200 0.17 7.52 7.54
N GLU A 201 -1.01 8.11 7.44
CA GLU A 201 -1.21 9.31 6.62
C GLU A 201 -1.35 10.53 7.53
N ASP A 202 -0.47 11.51 7.38
CA ASP A 202 -0.45 12.72 8.21
C ASP A 202 -0.54 12.42 9.72
N GLY A 203 0.20 11.40 10.18
CA GLY A 203 0.21 10.95 11.57
C GLY A 203 -0.99 10.11 12.04
N CYS A 204 -1.89 9.75 11.13
CA CYS A 204 -3.09 8.94 11.39
C CYS A 204 -2.90 7.49 10.91
N PRO A 205 -2.91 6.49 11.81
CA PRO A 205 -2.88 5.08 11.43
C PRO A 205 -4.07 4.65 10.58
N ILE A 206 -3.81 3.87 9.54
CA ILE A 206 -4.82 3.29 8.65
C ILE A 206 -4.57 1.79 8.55
N PHE A 207 -5.53 0.99 9.00
CA PHE A 207 -5.50 -0.46 8.98
C PHE A 207 -6.43 -0.98 7.88
N TYR A 208 -5.88 -1.82 7.00
CA TYR A 208 -6.62 -2.42 5.89
C TYR A 208 -7.01 -3.85 6.24
N GLY A 209 -8.24 -4.24 5.92
CA GLY A 209 -8.71 -5.60 6.16
C GLY A 209 -10.22 -5.72 6.12
N GLU A 210 -10.71 -6.88 6.54
CA GLU A 210 -12.11 -7.11 6.86
C GLU A 210 -12.29 -6.88 8.36
N TRP A 211 -13.02 -5.83 8.71
CA TRP A 211 -13.27 -5.45 10.10
C TRP A 211 -14.73 -5.67 10.49
N ASP A 212 -14.95 -6.01 11.75
CA ASP A 212 -16.26 -6.06 12.38
C ASP A 212 -16.36 -5.07 13.57
N GLU A 213 -17.54 -4.98 14.19
CA GLU A 213 -17.77 -4.09 15.33
C GLU A 213 -16.87 -4.39 16.55
N ARG A 214 -16.42 -5.63 16.70
CA ARG A 214 -15.51 -6.02 17.79
C ARG A 214 -14.12 -5.46 17.53
N ASP A 215 -13.68 -5.41 16.27
CA ASP A 215 -12.40 -4.80 15.89
C ASP A 215 -12.39 -3.29 16.15
N VAL A 216 -13.49 -2.60 15.87
CA VAL A 216 -13.66 -1.18 16.22
C VAL A 216 -13.56 -0.97 17.73
N ALA A 217 -14.27 -1.78 18.52
CA ALA A 217 -14.22 -1.70 19.98
C ALA A 217 -12.82 -2.03 20.55
N ILE A 218 -12.05 -2.91 19.88
CA ILE A 218 -10.65 -3.16 20.23
C ILE A 218 -9.83 -1.91 19.93
N ALA A 219 -9.98 -1.32 18.75
CA ALA A 219 -9.25 -0.11 18.34
C ALA A 219 -9.52 1.06 19.31
N GLU A 220 -10.77 1.31 19.72
CA GLU A 220 -11.11 2.37 20.68
C GLU A 220 -10.42 2.18 22.04
N ARG A 221 -10.29 0.93 22.50
CA ARG A 221 -9.56 0.63 23.74
C ARG A 221 -8.05 0.77 23.59
N THR A 222 -7.52 0.41 22.43
CA THR A 222 -6.09 0.51 22.12
C THR A 222 -5.65 1.96 21.93
N TYR A 223 -6.54 2.81 21.42
CA TYR A 223 -6.28 4.21 21.10
C TYR A 223 -7.20 5.15 21.90
N PRO A 224 -7.07 5.20 23.24
CA PRO A 224 -7.98 5.97 24.07
C PRO A 224 -7.93 7.46 23.72
N GLY A 225 -9.10 8.09 23.59
CA GLY A 225 -9.24 9.51 23.27
C GLY A 225 -9.08 9.88 21.80
N ARG A 226 -8.74 8.92 20.92
CA ARG A 226 -8.72 9.10 19.45
C ARG A 226 -10.10 8.81 18.86
N VAL A 227 -10.37 9.33 17.66
CA VAL A 227 -11.58 8.99 16.91
C VAL A 227 -11.28 7.79 16.00
N VAL A 228 -12.00 6.69 16.20
CA VAL A 228 -11.92 5.50 15.34
C VAL A 228 -12.98 5.60 14.25
N ARG A 229 -12.54 5.60 12.99
CA ARG A 229 -13.44 5.64 11.82
C ARG A 229 -13.37 4.32 11.08
N LEU A 230 -14.52 3.66 10.90
CA LEU A 230 -14.66 2.49 10.05
C LEU A 230 -15.21 2.92 8.69
N ASP A 231 -14.36 2.87 7.67
CA ASP A 231 -14.74 3.11 6.27
C ASP A 231 -14.84 1.75 5.57
N GLN A 232 -15.91 1.01 5.85
CA GLN A 232 -16.12 -0.34 5.33
C GLN A 232 -17.62 -0.61 5.08
N PRO A 233 -18.03 -0.91 3.84
CA PRO A 233 -19.38 -1.40 3.56
C PRO A 233 -19.64 -2.75 4.27
N PRO A 234 -20.87 -3.03 4.73
CA PRO A 234 -21.16 -4.29 5.40
C PRO A 234 -20.83 -5.52 4.55
N GLY A 235 -19.94 -6.39 5.05
CA GLY A 235 -19.55 -7.63 4.38
C GLY A 235 -18.50 -7.49 3.27
N GLU A 236 -17.97 -6.28 3.04
CA GLU A 236 -16.86 -6.03 2.12
C GLU A 236 -15.62 -5.58 2.90
N PRO A 237 -14.39 -5.85 2.46
CA PRO A 237 -13.19 -5.30 3.08
C PRO A 237 -13.14 -3.76 3.03
N GLY A 238 -12.46 -3.12 3.98
CA GLY A 238 -12.33 -1.67 4.05
C GLY A 238 -11.19 -1.22 4.97
N THR A 239 -11.35 -0.06 5.62
CA THR A 239 -10.31 0.48 6.51
C THR A 239 -10.82 0.92 7.87
N ILE A 240 -10.03 0.66 8.92
CA ILE A 240 -10.11 1.39 10.18
C ILE A 240 -9.06 2.50 10.16
N THR A 241 -9.48 3.74 10.37
CA THR A 241 -8.59 4.90 10.53
C THR A 241 -8.63 5.43 11.95
N ILE A 242 -7.46 5.67 12.54
CA ILE A 242 -7.32 6.27 13.87
C ILE A 242 -6.97 7.74 13.69
N LEU A 243 -7.96 8.60 13.92
CA LEU A 243 -7.85 10.05 13.79
C LEU A 243 -7.48 10.68 15.14
N PRO A 244 -6.92 11.91 15.16
CA PRO A 244 -6.71 12.66 16.39
C PRO A 244 -8.00 12.76 17.22
N GLY A 245 -7.84 12.85 18.54
CA GLY A 245 -8.96 13.17 19.41
C GLY A 245 -9.56 14.54 19.10
N PRO A 246 -10.84 14.78 19.45
CA PRO A 246 -11.38 16.13 19.40
C PRO A 246 -10.51 17.06 20.27
N GLU A 247 -10.22 18.27 19.78
CA GLU A 247 -9.50 19.27 20.58
C GLU A 247 -10.23 19.45 21.93
N PRO A 248 -9.49 19.50 23.07
CA PRO A 248 -10.12 19.80 24.34
C PRO A 248 -10.81 21.16 24.22
N ALA A 249 -12.08 21.22 24.61
CA ALA A 249 -12.84 22.47 24.65
C ALA A 249 -12.00 23.53 25.34
N ALA A 250 -11.76 24.66 24.67
CA ALA A 250 -10.99 25.78 25.20
C ALA A 250 -11.41 26.04 26.64
N ARG A 251 -10.48 25.86 27.59
CA ARG A 251 -10.76 26.16 29.00
C ARG A 251 -11.32 27.58 29.05
N PRO A 252 -12.49 27.82 29.67
CA PRO A 252 -12.96 29.18 29.86
C PRO A 252 -11.85 29.96 30.56
N ALA A 253 -11.44 31.09 29.98
CA ALA A 253 -10.47 31.98 30.57
C ALA A 253 -10.94 32.27 32.00
N GLY A 254 -10.18 31.79 32.98
CA GLY A 254 -10.51 31.99 34.39
C GLY A 254 -10.60 33.48 34.68
N GLY A 255 -11.75 33.91 35.19
CA GLY A 255 -11.96 35.23 35.78
C GLY A 255 -11.51 35.30 37.23
#